data_AF-A0A7V3G837-F1
#
_entry.id   AF-A0A7V3G837-F1
#
_cell.length_a   1.000
_cell.length_b   1.000
_cell.length_c   1.000
_cell.angle_alpha   90.00
_cell.angle_beta   90.00
_cell.angle_gamma   90.00
#
_symmetry.space_group_name_H-M   'P 1'
#
loop_
_entity.id
_entity.type
_entity.pdbx_description
1 polymer ?
#
loop_
_entity_poly.entity_id
_entity_poly.type
_entity_poly.pdbx_seq_one_letter_code
_entity_poly.pdbx_strand_id
1 'polypeptide(L)'
;MQKSFPLIESLIDDLMAGPGYKDLSAEKKTAMADKLRGHIEGLIIESFINRLTEEQAKELRELLTSPEALEEKFEVYAATIPGLAQDVEGRIRREFEMLKALA
;
A
#
# COMPACT_ATOMS: atom_id res chain seq x y z
N MET A 1 -2.87 15.27 -4.27
CA MET A 1 -1.41 15.13 -4.51
C MET A 1 -1.09 13.65 -4.49
N GLN A 2 -0.50 13.09 -5.55
CA GLN A 2 -0.07 11.69 -5.53
C GLN A 2 1.26 11.63 -4.76
N LYS A 3 1.19 11.47 -3.44
CA LYS A 3 2.37 11.12 -2.62
C LYS A 3 2.61 9.63 -2.82
N SER A 4 3.17 9.25 -3.97
CA SER A 4 3.72 7.92 -4.15
C SER A 4 4.78 7.72 -3.07
N PHE A 5 4.62 6.69 -2.25
CA PHE A 5 5.64 6.33 -1.26
C PHE A 5 6.91 5.93 -2.04
N PRO A 6 8.02 6.67 -1.94
CA PRO A 6 9.21 6.39 -2.76
C PRO A 6 9.75 4.97 -2.58
N LEU A 7 9.50 4.37 -1.41
CA LEU A 7 9.78 2.97 -1.12
C LEU A 7 8.98 2.00 -1.99
N ILE A 8 7.69 2.27 -2.25
CA ILE A 8 6.82 1.38 -3.04
C ILE A 8 7.32 1.33 -4.49
N GLU A 9 7.63 2.49 -5.08
CA GLU A 9 8.13 2.54 -6.46
C GLU A 9 9.47 1.80 -6.58
N SER A 10 10.40 2.01 -5.64
CA SER A 10 11.68 1.28 -5.61
C SER A 10 11.49 -0.24 -5.54
N LEU A 11 10.53 -0.71 -4.75
CA LEU A 11 10.23 -2.14 -4.64
C LEU A 11 9.57 -2.67 -5.92
N ILE A 12 8.66 -1.91 -6.54
CA ILE A 12 8.04 -2.34 -7.80
C ILE A 12 9.11 -2.42 -8.89
N ASP A 13 10.00 -1.43 -9.00
CA ASP A 13 11.09 -1.45 -9.97
C ASP A 13 12.02 -2.65 -9.77
N ASP A 14 12.38 -2.96 -8.52
CA ASP A 14 13.20 -4.13 -8.18
C ASP A 14 12.52 -5.46 -8.56
N LEU A 15 11.20 -5.59 -8.35
CA LEU A 15 10.42 -6.75 -8.80
C LEU A 15 10.41 -6.85 -10.33
N MET A 16 10.13 -5.74 -11.00
CA MET A 16 10.00 -5.68 -12.46
C MET A 16 11.33 -5.87 -13.20
N ALA A 17 12.47 -5.71 -12.50
CA ALA A 17 13.80 -6.07 -13.00
C ALA A 17 14.07 -7.59 -12.97
N GLY A 18 13.20 -8.38 -12.33
CA GLY A 18 13.32 -9.82 -12.22
C GLY A 18 13.22 -10.58 -13.56
N PRO A 19 13.77 -11.81 -13.64
CA PRO A 19 13.78 -12.61 -14.87
C PRO A 19 12.38 -12.85 -15.45
N GLY A 20 11.38 -13.13 -14.61
CA GLY A 20 10.00 -13.38 -15.02
C GLY A 20 9.31 -12.23 -15.75
N TYR A 21 9.85 -11.02 -15.70
CA TYR A 21 9.30 -9.85 -16.37
C TYR A 21 10.13 -9.39 -17.58
N LYS A 22 11.30 -9.99 -17.83
CA LYS A 22 12.27 -9.51 -18.83
C LYS A 22 11.68 -9.39 -20.23
N ASP A 23 10.89 -10.39 -20.64
CA ASP A 23 10.34 -10.50 -21.99
C ASP A 23 8.94 -9.87 -22.16
N LEU A 24 8.43 -9.20 -21.12
CA LEU A 24 7.18 -8.45 -21.23
C LEU A 24 7.37 -7.17 -22.05
N SER A 25 6.36 -6.84 -22.87
CA SER A 25 6.28 -5.54 -23.52
C SER A 25 6.17 -4.41 -22.49
N ALA A 26 6.57 -3.20 -22.88
CA ALA A 26 6.48 -2.02 -22.00
C ALA A 26 5.06 -1.82 -21.44
N GLU A 27 4.02 -1.94 -22.28
CA GLU A 27 2.62 -1.86 -21.86
C GLU A 27 2.25 -2.90 -20.79
N LYS A 28 2.69 -4.15 -20.96
CA LYS A 28 2.45 -5.20 -19.96
C LYS A 28 3.22 -4.96 -18.67
N LYS A 29 4.43 -4.39 -18.75
CA LYS A 29 5.21 -4.01 -17.58
C LYS A 29 4.51 -2.90 -16.78
N THR A 30 4.04 -1.86 -17.46
CA THR A 30 3.26 -0.78 -16.82
C THR A 30 1.99 -1.32 -16.17
N ALA A 31 1.21 -2.13 -16.89
CA ALA A 31 -0.02 -2.70 -16.34
C ALA A 31 0.24 -3.62 -15.14
N MET A 32 1.38 -4.31 -15.10
CA MET A 32 1.76 -5.13 -13.96
C MET A 32 2.23 -4.28 -12.78
N ALA A 33 3.06 -3.26 -13.03
CA ALA A 33 3.49 -2.31 -12.01
C ALA A 33 2.29 -1.61 -11.34
N ASP A 34 1.28 -1.22 -12.12
CA ASP A 34 0.05 -0.62 -11.58
C ASP A 34 -0.74 -1.58 -10.69
N LYS A 35 -0.81 -2.87 -11.06
CA LYS A 35 -1.43 -3.90 -10.23
C LYS A 35 -0.66 -4.13 -8.93
N LEU A 36 0.67 -4.17 -8.99
CA LEU A 36 1.53 -4.30 -7.82
C LEU A 36 1.36 -3.10 -6.88
N ARG A 37 1.31 -1.89 -7.44
CA ARG A 37 1.05 -0.66 -6.68
C ARG A 37 -0.28 -0.72 -5.95
N GLY A 38 -1.37 -1.03 -6.67
CA GLY A 38 -2.70 -1.13 -6.07
C GLY A 38 -2.79 -2.21 -4.98
N HIS A 39 -2.10 -3.34 -5.17
CA HIS A 39 -2.01 -4.39 -4.15
C HIS A 39 -1.29 -3.91 -2.89
N ILE A 40 -0.13 -3.26 -3.05
CA ILE A 40 0.65 -2.73 -1.91
C ILE A 40 -0.13 -1.62 -1.19
N GLU A 41 -0.80 -0.71 -1.92
CA GLU A 41 -1.68 0.31 -1.35
C GLU A 41 -2.82 -0.33 -0.55
N GLY A 42 -3.41 -1.42 -1.05
CA GLY A 42 -4.41 -2.22 -0.35
C GLY A 42 -3.87 -2.76 0.99
N LEU A 43 -2.66 -3.31 1.00
CA LEU A 43 -2.03 -3.80 2.23
C LEU A 43 -1.82 -2.70 3.28
N ILE A 44 -1.49 -1.48 2.85
CA ILE A 44 -1.35 -0.33 3.77
C ILE A 44 -2.70 -0.01 4.42
N ILE A 45 -3.75 0.11 3.60
CA ILE A 45 -5.10 0.42 4.07
C ILE A 45 -5.61 -0.67 5.02
N GLU A 46 -5.45 -1.94 4.66
CA GLU A 46 -5.83 -3.06 5.53
C GLU A 46 -5.07 -3.04 6.87
N SER A 47 -3.76 -2.76 6.84
CA SER A 47 -2.95 -2.70 8.06
C SER A 47 -3.44 -1.61 9.01
N PHE A 48 -3.81 -0.46 8.43
CA PHE A 48 -4.40 0.63 9.18
C PHE A 48 -5.77 0.24 9.75
N ILE A 49 -6.69 -0.26 8.93
CA ILE A 49 -8.05 -0.63 9.36
C ILE A 49 -8.02 -1.67 10.48
N ASN A 50 -7.14 -2.67 10.39
CA ASN A 50 -6.99 -3.72 11.41
C ASN A 50 -6.46 -3.21 12.77
N ARG A 51 -6.01 -1.96 12.85
CA ARG A 51 -5.49 -1.33 14.07
C ARG A 51 -6.43 -0.28 14.64
N LEU A 52 -7.53 0.01 13.95
CA LEU A 52 -8.54 0.93 14.46
C LEU A 52 -9.31 0.30 15.61
N THR A 53 -9.68 1.13 16.58
CA THR A 53 -10.74 0.78 17.52
C THR A 53 -12.09 0.79 16.81
N GLU A 54 -13.10 0.14 17.40
CA GLU A 54 -14.47 0.15 16.86
C GLU A 54 -15.02 1.57 16.68
N GLU A 55 -14.70 2.47 17.62
CA GLU A 55 -15.11 3.88 17.58
C GLU A 55 -14.44 4.62 16.42
N GLN A 56 -13.12 4.47 16.26
CA GLN A 56 -12.39 5.09 15.15
C GLN A 56 -12.87 4.57 13.79
N ALA A 57 -13.12 3.27 13.68
CA ALA A 57 -13.67 2.66 12.46
C ALA A 57 -15.07 3.18 12.13
N LYS A 58 -15.92 3.37 13.15
CA LYS A 58 -17.25 3.96 12.98
C LYS A 58 -17.17 5.39 12.49
N GLU A 59 -16.31 6.21 13.09
CA GLU A 59 -16.11 7.61 12.66
C GLU A 59 -15.64 7.70 11.19
N LEU A 60 -14.66 6.88 10.78
CA LEU A 60 -14.22 6.88 9.38
C LEU A 60 -15.34 6.44 8.42
N ARG A 61 -16.18 5.49 8.84
CA ARG A 61 -17.32 5.04 8.03
C ARG A 61 -18.33 6.18 7.79
N GLU A 62 -18.56 7.03 8.78
CA GLU A 62 -19.45 8.19 8.66
C GLU A 62 -18.87 9.26 7.71
N LEU A 63 -17.55 9.29 7.52
CA LEU A 63 -16.84 10.21 6.63
C LEU A 63 -16.68 9.71 5.19
N LEU A 64 -17.16 8.50 4.85
CA LEU A 64 -17.01 7.94 3.49
C LEU A 64 -17.62 8.79 2.37
N THR A 65 -18.59 9.66 2.70
CA THR A 65 -19.21 10.59 1.74
C THR A 65 -18.45 11.92 1.59
N SER A 66 -17.38 12.14 2.37
CA SER A 66 -16.54 13.33 2.34
C SER A 66 -15.07 12.93 2.22
N PRO A 67 -14.55 12.74 0.99
CA PRO A 67 -13.19 12.25 0.76
C PRO A 67 -12.10 13.10 1.43
N GLU A 68 -12.26 14.43 1.42
CA GLU A 68 -11.31 15.35 2.05
C GLU A 68 -11.27 15.16 3.57
N ALA A 69 -12.44 15.09 4.22
CA ALA A 69 -12.51 14.85 5.66
C ALA A 69 -12.05 13.43 6.04
N LEU A 70 -12.30 12.44 5.18
CA LEU A 70 -11.81 11.08 5.35
C LEU A 70 -10.28 11.03 5.29
N GLU A 71 -9.66 11.70 4.32
CA GLU A 71 -8.20 11.78 4.16
C GLU A 71 -7.54 12.43 5.37
N GLU A 72 -8.03 13.59 5.80
CA GLU A 72 -7.52 14.27 7.00
C GLU A 72 -7.62 13.39 8.26
N LYS A 73 -8.77 12.75 8.46
CA LYS A 73 -8.99 11.88 9.62
C LYS A 73 -8.11 10.63 9.57
N PHE A 74 -7.91 10.07 8.38
CA PHE A 74 -7.02 8.93 8.15
C PHE A 74 -5.58 9.29 8.54
N GLU A 75 -5.05 10.43 8.09
CA GLU A 75 -3.71 10.89 8.44
C GLU A 75 -3.54 11.06 9.97
N VAL A 76 -4.53 11.66 10.63
CA VAL A 76 -4.54 11.83 12.09
C VAL A 76 -4.50 10.49 12.82
N TYR A 77 -5.32 9.52 12.41
CA TYR A 77 -5.31 8.19 13.03
C TYR A 77 -4.04 7.42 12.74
N ALA A 78 -3.52 7.48 11.50
CA ALA A 78 -2.29 6.78 11.16
C ALA A 78 -1.10 7.29 12.00
N ALA A 79 -1.07 8.60 12.31
CA ALA A 79 -0.05 9.20 13.16
C ALA A 79 -0.17 8.83 14.65
N THR A 80 -1.35 8.41 15.11
CA THR A 80 -1.57 8.08 16.53
C THR A 80 -1.45 6.60 16.85
N ILE A 81 -1.50 5.71 15.84
CA ILE A 81 -1.34 4.25 16.05
C ILE A 81 0.15 3.90 16.24
N PRO A 82 0.57 3.48 17.45
CA PRO A 82 1.96 3.13 17.69
C PRO A 82 2.35 1.88 16.91
N GLY A 83 3.51 1.91 16.25
CA GLY A 83 4.05 0.75 15.52
C GLY A 83 3.44 0.52 14.14
N LEU A 84 2.44 1.31 13.71
CA LEU A 84 1.78 1.11 12.42
C LEU A 84 2.76 1.15 11.24
N ALA A 85 3.68 2.12 11.24
CA ALA A 85 4.66 2.26 10.16
C ALA A 85 5.57 1.03 10.05
N GLN A 86 6.04 0.51 11.18
CA GLN A 86 6.89 -0.69 11.24
C GLN A 86 6.11 -1.95 10.79
N ASP A 87 4.84 -2.07 11.19
CA ASP A 87 3.99 -3.19 10.79
C ASP A 87 3.67 -3.17 9.30
N VAL A 88 3.36 -1.99 8.76
CA VAL A 88 3.15 -1.76 7.32
C VAL A 88 4.42 -2.12 6.56
N GLU A 89 5.57 -1.58 6.96
CA GLU A 89 6.86 -1.90 6.32
C GLU A 89 7.15 -3.40 6.37
N GLY A 90 6.94 -4.04 7.52
CA GLY A 90 7.12 -5.48 7.69
C GLY A 90 6.20 -6.31 6.79
N ARG A 91 4.93 -5.92 6.63
CA ARG A 91 4.00 -6.58 5.69
C ARG A 91 4.42 -6.39 4.24
N ILE A 92 4.77 -5.17 3.84
CA ILE A 92 5.22 -4.86 2.47
C ILE A 92 6.48 -5.66 2.14
N ARG A 93 7.47 -5.69 3.03
CA ARG A 93 8.71 -6.47 2.82
C ARG A 93 8.42 -7.96 2.67
N ARG A 94 7.57 -8.54 3.52
CA ARG A 94 7.18 -9.95 3.39
C ARG A 94 6.48 -10.22 2.06
N GLU A 95 5.56 -9.35 1.66
CA GLU A 95 4.86 -9.48 0.38
C GLU A 95 5.84 -9.43 -0.80
N PHE A 96 6.75 -8.46 -0.78
CA PHE A 96 7.77 -8.32 -1.80
C PHE A 96 8.66 -9.56 -1.91
N GLU A 97 9.15 -10.11 -0.80
CA GLU A 97 9.96 -11.33 -0.81
C GLU A 97 9.19 -12.54 -1.35
N MET A 98 7.89 -12.66 -1.04
CA MET A 98 7.04 -13.72 -1.60
C MET A 98 6.86 -13.57 -3.12
N LEU A 99 6.56 -12.35 -3.59
CA LEU A 99 6.40 -12.08 -5.02
C LEU A 99 7.71 -12.32 -5.78
N LYS A 100 8.83 -11.93 -5.20
CA LYS A 100 10.16 -12.12 -5.78
C LYS A 100 10.54 -13.61 -5.87
N ALA A 101 10.13 -14.43 -4.92
CA ALA A 101 10.34 -15.88 -4.97
C ALA A 101 9.55 -16.58 -6.08
N LEU A 102 8.50 -15.94 -6.61
CA LEU A 102 7.63 -16.46 -7.67
C LEU A 102 7.98 -15.93 -9.07
N ALA A 103 8.84 -14.92 -9.16
CA ALA A 103 9.23 -14.22 -10.40
C ALA A 103 10.60 -14.69 -10.95
#